data_AF-A0A2A9BME9-F1
#
_entry.id   AF-A0A2A9BME9-F1
#
_cell.length_a   1.000
_cell.length_b   1.000
_cell.length_c   1.000
_cell.angle_alpha   90.00
_cell.angle_beta   90.00
_cell.angle_gamma   90.00
#
_symmetry.space_group_name_H-M   'P 1'
#
loop_
_entity.id
_entity.type
_entity.pdbx_description
1 polymer ?
#
loop_
_entity_poly.entity_id
_entity_poly.type
_entity_poly.pdbx_seq_one_letter_code
_entity_poly.pdbx_strand_id
1 'polypeptide(L)'
;MTCQECGERPATLHFTKIINGEKTETHICEKCAKEKGEVEPGTNHFSIHNLLSGLLNFETPIGESQAQSFYKPEPSHCPKCGLTYQQFTKIGRFGCSDCYKTFSDKLDPILKKVHGGNTIHSGKNS
;
A
#
# COMPACT_ATOMS: atom_id res chain seq x y z
N MET A 1 2.81 -27.76 -19.57
CA MET A 1 2.18 -26.55 -20.14
C MET A 1 3.20 -25.43 -20.12
N THR A 2 3.27 -24.63 -21.18
CA THR A 2 4.26 -23.54 -21.34
C THR A 2 3.76 -22.25 -20.71
N CYS A 3 4.67 -21.40 -20.24
CA CYS A 3 4.39 -20.08 -19.73
C CYS A 3 3.67 -19.23 -20.78
N GLN A 4 2.50 -18.69 -20.43
CA GLN A 4 1.70 -17.85 -21.32
C GLN A 4 2.33 -16.47 -21.59
N GLU A 5 3.27 -16.02 -20.76
CA GLU A 5 3.93 -14.72 -20.93
C GLU A 5 5.13 -14.78 -21.87
N CYS A 6 6.03 -15.75 -21.66
CA CYS A 6 7.28 -15.82 -22.41
C CYS A 6 7.29 -16.92 -23.49
N GLY A 7 6.40 -17.92 -23.43
CA GLY A 7 6.37 -19.01 -24.42
C GLY A 7 7.60 -19.95 -24.41
N GLU A 8 8.61 -19.67 -23.61
CA GLU A 8 9.90 -20.38 -23.64
C GLU A 8 10.07 -21.46 -22.55
N ARG A 9 9.36 -21.31 -21.42
CA ARG A 9 9.59 -22.11 -20.20
C ARG A 9 8.33 -22.80 -19.73
N PRO A 10 8.42 -23.93 -19.00
CA PRO A 10 7.24 -24.53 -18.40
C PRO A 10 6.59 -23.56 -17.41
N ALA A 11 5.25 -23.51 -17.43
CA ALA A 11 4.48 -22.83 -16.40
C ALA A 11 4.61 -23.60 -15.08
N THR A 12 4.91 -22.88 -14.01
CA THR A 12 5.10 -23.43 -12.66
C THR A 12 4.18 -22.80 -11.63
N LEU A 13 3.44 -21.76 -12.03
CA LEU A 13 2.51 -21.01 -11.20
C LEU A 13 1.15 -20.89 -11.90
N HIS A 14 0.09 -20.95 -11.09
CA HIS A 14 -1.30 -20.88 -11.51
C HIS A 14 -2.00 -19.72 -10.80
N PHE A 15 -2.58 -18.80 -11.57
CA PHE A 15 -3.30 -17.64 -11.06
C PHE A 15 -4.76 -17.74 -11.46
N THR A 16 -5.65 -17.40 -10.53
CA THR A 16 -7.07 -17.26 -10.79
C THR A 16 -7.49 -15.85 -10.40
N LYS A 17 -7.99 -15.09 -11.36
CA LYS A 17 -8.55 -13.76 -11.13
C LYS A 17 -10.06 -13.84 -11.28
N ILE A 18 -10.80 -13.23 -10.34
CA ILE A 18 -12.26 -13.10 -10.43
C ILE A 18 -12.58 -11.61 -10.52
N ILE A 19 -13.11 -11.16 -11.65
CA ILE A 19 -13.53 -9.77 -11.87
C ILE A 19 -15.01 -9.79 -12.27
N ASN A 20 -15.87 -9.09 -11.52
CA ASN A 20 -17.32 -9.04 -11.79
C ASN A 20 -17.99 -10.44 -11.89
N GLY A 21 -17.47 -11.42 -11.13
CA GLY A 21 -17.94 -12.81 -11.18
C GLY A 21 -17.36 -13.64 -12.32
N GLU A 22 -16.58 -13.05 -13.22
CA GLU A 22 -15.91 -13.76 -14.30
C GLU A 22 -14.54 -14.26 -13.84
N LYS A 23 -14.29 -15.56 -14.01
CA LYS A 23 -13.06 -16.24 -13.60
C LYS A 23 -12.11 -16.35 -14.79
N THR A 24 -10.91 -15.78 -14.66
CA THR A 24 -9.82 -15.91 -15.63
C THR A 24 -8.66 -16.68 -14.99
N GLU A 25 -8.15 -17.70 -15.68
CA GLU A 25 -7.02 -18.51 -15.23
C GLU A 25 -5.78 -18.24 -16.08
N THR A 26 -4.63 -18.02 -15.43
CA THR A 26 -3.35 -17.72 -16.08
C THR A 26 -2.24 -18.63 -15.54
N HIS A 27 -1.39 -19.12 -16.45
CA HIS A 27 -0.31 -20.06 -16.19
C HIS A 27 1.04 -19.48 -16.63
N ILE A 28 1.92 -19.16 -15.69
CA ILE A 28 3.20 -18.50 -15.99
C ILE A 28 4.37 -19.19 -15.28
N CYS A 29 5.60 -18.95 -15.75
CA CYS A 29 6.81 -19.45 -15.11
C CYS A 29 7.25 -18.55 -13.94
N GLU A 30 8.07 -19.11 -13.04
CA GLU A 30 8.59 -18.40 -11.87
C GLU A 30 9.28 -17.06 -12.18
N LYS A 31 10.06 -16.97 -13.27
CA LYS A 31 10.75 -15.71 -13.63
C LYS A 31 9.76 -14.63 -14.03
N CYS A 32 8.80 -14.95 -14.91
CA CYS A 32 7.79 -13.99 -15.36
C CYS A 32 6.91 -13.52 -14.20
N ALA A 33 6.64 -14.40 -13.23
CA ALA A 33 5.90 -14.04 -12.02
C ALA A 33 6.67 -13.06 -11.13
N LYS A 34 7.97 -13.27 -10.94
CA LYS A 34 8.85 -12.34 -10.20
C LYS A 34 8.97 -10.98 -10.90
N GLU A 35 9.13 -10.97 -12.22
CA GLU A 35 9.25 -9.74 -13.02
C GLU A 35 7.95 -8.91 -13.01
N LYS A 36 6.76 -9.54 -13.00
CA LYS A 36 5.48 -8.83 -12.89
C LYS A 36 5.19 -8.26 -11.49
N GLY A 37 6.00 -8.58 -10.48
CA GLY A 37 5.75 -8.17 -9.10
C GLY A 37 4.54 -8.84 -8.45
N GLU A 38 4.01 -9.91 -9.05
CA GLU A 38 2.83 -10.63 -8.55
C GLU A 38 3.16 -11.77 -7.58
N VAL A 39 4.44 -12.06 -7.35
CA VAL A 39 4.85 -13.10 -6.40
C VAL A 39 6.16 -12.74 -5.71
N GLU A 40 6.07 -12.28 -4.46
CA GLU A 40 7.03 -12.70 -3.43
C GLU A 40 6.62 -14.13 -3.03
N PRO A 41 7.49 -15.14 -3.20
CA PRO A 41 7.13 -16.53 -2.93
C PRO A 41 6.74 -16.69 -1.46
N GLY A 42 5.48 -17.08 -1.21
CA GLY A 42 4.93 -17.32 0.13
C GLY A 42 3.98 -16.26 0.67
N THR A 43 3.65 -15.21 -0.09
CA THR A 43 2.64 -14.22 0.34
C THR A 43 1.43 -14.24 -0.58
N ASN A 44 0.25 -14.42 0.02
CA ASN A 44 -1.02 -14.35 -0.68
C ASN A 44 -1.12 -13.04 -1.46
N HIS A 45 -1.54 -13.19 -2.72
CA HIS A 45 -1.94 -12.17 -3.66
C HIS A 45 -2.65 -11.00 -2.94
N PHE A 46 -2.23 -9.76 -3.20
CA PHE A 46 -2.37 -8.57 -2.35
C PHE A 46 -1.45 -8.55 -1.14
N SER A 47 -0.21 -8.11 -1.33
CA SER A 47 0.58 -7.63 -0.20
C SER A 47 -0.24 -6.55 0.53
N ILE A 48 -0.42 -6.69 1.85
CA ILE A 48 -1.09 -5.70 2.70
C ILE A 48 -0.51 -4.30 2.44
N HIS A 49 0.77 -4.24 2.07
CA HIS A 49 1.43 -3.02 1.64
C HIS A 49 0.76 -2.35 0.43
N ASN A 50 0.39 -3.10 -0.62
CA ASN A 50 -0.26 -2.51 -1.80
C ASN A 50 -1.67 -1.98 -1.50
N LEU A 51 -2.43 -2.71 -0.67
CA LEU A 51 -3.75 -2.24 -0.19
C LEU A 51 -3.61 -0.98 0.66
N LEU A 52 -2.65 -0.98 1.59
CA LEU A 52 -2.37 0.15 2.46
C LEU A 52 -1.90 1.36 1.65
N SER A 53 -0.99 1.19 0.69
CA SER A 53 -0.54 2.27 -0.20
C SER A 53 -1.70 2.89 -0.98
N GLY A 54 -2.64 2.08 -1.48
CA GLY A 54 -3.86 2.60 -2.12
C GLY A 54 -4.75 3.41 -1.17
N LEU A 55 -4.89 2.97 0.08
CA LEU A 55 -5.66 3.67 1.10
C LEU A 55 -4.97 4.97 1.59
N LEU A 56 -3.63 4.98 1.63
CA LEU A 56 -2.81 6.13 2.01
C LEU A 56 -2.75 7.21 0.93
N ASN A 57 -2.95 6.84 -0.34
CA ASN A 57 -3.01 7.78 -1.47
C ASN A 57 -4.37 8.46 -1.63
N PHE A 58 -5.24 8.43 -0.62
CA PHE A 58 -6.45 9.25 -0.63
C PHE A 58 -6.08 10.73 -0.48
N GLU A 59 -5.82 11.38 -1.61
CA GLU A 59 -5.94 12.82 -1.74
C GLU A 59 -7.39 13.16 -1.41
N THR A 60 -7.59 13.73 -0.22
CA THR A 60 -8.89 14.29 0.14
C THR A 60 -9.02 15.60 -0.64
N PRO A 61 -10.04 15.77 -1.50
CA PRO A 61 -10.47 17.11 -1.86
C PRO A 61 -11.20 17.65 -0.63
N ILE A 62 -10.43 18.19 0.32
CA ILE A 62 -11.01 18.99 1.40
C ILE A 62 -11.47 20.28 0.72
N GLY A 63 -12.79 20.44 0.70
CA GLY A 63 -13.50 21.46 -0.06
C GLY A 63 -12.98 22.87 0.15
N GLU A 64 -13.22 23.66 -0.88
CA GLU A 64 -13.07 25.11 -0.92
C GLU A 64 -13.60 25.76 0.35
N SER A 65 -12.71 26.41 1.08
CA SER A 65 -13.05 27.48 2.01
C SER A 65 -11.92 28.48 1.96
N GLN A 66 -12.22 29.62 1.35
CA GLN A 66 -11.34 30.76 1.19
C GLN A 66 -10.84 31.24 2.56
N ALA A 67 -9.53 31.20 2.79
CA ALA A 67 -8.78 32.21 3.55
C ALA A 67 -7.27 31.92 3.49
N GLN A 68 -6.56 32.77 2.74
CA GLN A 68 -5.21 33.28 3.01
C GLN A 68 -4.23 32.40 3.81
N SER A 69 -3.26 31.79 3.12
CA SER A 69 -1.82 32.09 3.31
C SER A 69 -0.97 31.20 2.41
N PHE A 70 -0.03 31.83 1.69
CA PHE A 70 1.00 31.16 0.92
C PHE A 70 2.05 30.57 1.87
N TYR A 71 1.75 29.45 2.50
CA TYR A 71 2.77 28.55 3.01
C TYR A 71 2.63 27.24 2.24
N LYS A 72 3.51 27.03 1.26
CA LYS A 72 3.79 25.65 0.81
C LYS A 72 4.27 24.92 2.06
N PRO A 73 3.53 23.94 2.60
CA PRO A 73 4.06 23.17 3.70
C PRO A 73 5.27 22.42 3.14
N GLU A 74 6.45 22.71 3.69
CA GLU A 74 7.65 21.90 3.47
C GLU A 74 7.26 20.42 3.58
N PRO A 75 7.76 19.55 2.69
CA PRO A 75 7.40 18.14 2.72
C PRO A 75 7.76 17.59 4.09
N SER A 76 6.73 17.24 4.87
CA SER A 76 6.93 16.70 6.21
C SER A 76 7.74 15.41 6.07
N HIS A 77 8.99 15.49 6.50
CA HIS A 77 9.89 14.36 6.62
C HIS A 77 10.04 14.04 8.10
N CYS A 78 10.23 12.77 8.40
CA CYS A 78 10.49 12.35 9.77
C CYS A 78 11.82 12.96 10.23
N PRO A 79 11.86 13.76 11.31
CA PRO A 79 13.10 14.39 11.77
C PRO A 79 14.15 13.38 12.24
N LYS A 80 13.75 12.13 12.53
CA LYS A 80 14.66 11.07 12.97
C LYS A 80 15.27 10.25 11.84
N CYS A 81 14.48 9.87 10.82
CA CYS A 81 14.94 8.97 9.77
C CYS A 81 14.90 9.58 8.36
N GLY A 82 14.43 10.83 8.21
CA GLY A 82 14.34 11.53 6.94
C GLY A 82 13.26 11.03 5.99
N LEU A 83 12.50 9.98 6.37
CA LEU A 83 11.44 9.44 5.52
C LEU A 83 10.39 10.52 5.25
N THR A 84 10.05 10.76 3.99
CA THR A 84 8.96 11.67 3.60
C THR A 84 7.63 10.93 3.56
N TYR A 85 6.51 11.66 3.70
CA TYR A 85 5.18 11.06 3.55
C TYR A 85 4.95 10.40 2.17
N GLN A 86 5.51 10.97 1.09
CA GLN A 86 5.41 10.38 -0.25
C GLN A 86 6.20 9.07 -0.38
N GLN A 87 7.34 8.94 0.29
CA GLN A 87 8.06 7.67 0.33
C GLN A 87 7.31 6.66 1.20
N PHE A 88 6.77 7.09 2.34
CA PHE A 88 5.94 6.24 3.20
C PHE A 88 4.74 5.64 2.45
N THR A 89 3.97 6.45 1.73
CA THR A 89 2.80 5.99 0.93
C THR A 89 3.17 5.02 -0.19
N LYS A 90 4.39 5.09 -0.73
CA LYS A 90 4.89 4.13 -1.73
C LYS A 90 5.35 2.82 -1.10
N ILE A 91 6.09 2.89 0.00
CA ILE A 91 6.70 1.73 0.66
C ILE A 91 5.66 0.99 1.53
N GLY A 92 4.67 1.70 2.05
CA GLY A 92 3.62 1.14 2.91
C GLY A 92 4.11 0.72 4.29
N ARG A 93 5.21 1.30 4.79
CA ARG A 93 5.75 1.03 6.15
C ARG A 93 6.48 2.22 6.74
N PHE A 94 6.47 2.33 8.06
CA PHE A 94 7.23 3.36 8.78
C PHE A 94 8.72 3.07 8.77
N GLY A 95 9.53 4.13 8.76
CA GLY A 95 10.99 4.04 8.85
C GLY A 95 11.51 3.95 10.30
N CYS A 96 10.80 4.56 11.25
CA CYS A 96 11.10 4.50 12.68
C CYS A 96 9.85 4.81 13.52
N SER A 97 9.97 4.72 14.84
CA SER A 97 8.91 5.03 15.82
C SER A 97 8.29 6.43 15.62
N ASP A 98 9.10 7.43 15.29
CA ASP A 98 8.65 8.82 15.21
C ASP A 98 7.88 9.14 13.91
N CYS A 99 7.92 8.25 12.91
CA CYS A 99 7.11 8.39 11.70
C CYS A 99 5.62 8.39 12.02
N TYR A 100 5.19 7.64 13.04
CA TYR A 100 3.79 7.57 13.43
C TYR A 100 3.26 8.93 13.91
N LYS A 101 4.06 9.63 14.74
CA LYS A 101 3.73 10.98 15.23
C LYS A 101 3.90 12.04 14.14
N THR A 102 4.95 11.92 13.32
CA THR A 102 5.25 12.91 12.26
C THR A 102 4.11 12.98 11.23
N PHE A 103 3.44 11.86 10.96
CA PHE A 103 2.41 11.77 9.93
C PHE A 103 0.99 11.65 10.49
N SER A 104 0.77 11.89 11.78
CA SER A 104 -0.51 11.67 12.46
C SER A 104 -1.69 12.36 11.77
N ASP A 105 -1.52 13.61 11.35
CA ASP A 105 -2.61 14.40 10.73
C ASP A 105 -3.17 13.74 9.47
N LYS A 106 -2.31 13.04 8.73
CA LYS A 106 -2.69 12.30 7.51
C LYS A 106 -3.06 10.85 7.80
N LEU A 107 -2.53 10.27 8.88
CA LEU A 107 -2.78 8.88 9.28
C LEU A 107 -4.10 8.72 10.04
N ASP A 108 -4.46 9.63 10.92
CA ASP A 108 -5.60 9.52 11.81
C ASP A 108 -6.94 9.26 11.08
N PRO A 109 -7.28 9.96 9.98
CA PRO A 109 -8.49 9.67 9.22
C PRO A 109 -8.50 8.25 8.63
N ILE A 110 -7.32 7.73 8.30
CA ILE A 110 -7.13 6.41 7.70
C ILE A 110 -7.24 5.34 8.78
N LEU A 111 -6.55 5.53 9.91
CA LEU A 111 -6.62 4.64 11.06
C LEU A 111 -8.05 4.54 11.60
N LYS A 112 -8.79 5.66 11.68
CA LYS A 112 -10.23 5.64 12.03
C LYS A 112 -11.06 4.76 11.11
N LYS A 113 -10.80 4.78 9.80
CA LYS A 113 -11.53 3.93 8.84
C LYS A 113 -11.18 2.45 8.99
N VAL A 114 -9.91 2.12 9.24
CA VAL A 114 -9.42 0.72 9.28
C VAL A 114 -9.61 0.06 10.65
N HIS A 115 -9.54 0.83 11.74
CA HIS A 115 -9.58 0.33 13.12
C HIS A 115 -10.89 0.65 13.85
N GLY A 116 -12.02 0.76 13.12
CA GLY A 116 -13.34 0.91 13.72
C GLY A 116 -13.50 2.20 14.54
N GLY A 117 -12.92 3.30 14.08
CA GLY A 117 -12.98 4.62 14.72
C GLY A 117 -11.82 4.93 15.66
N ASN A 118 -10.93 3.96 15.93
CA ASN A 118 -9.80 4.16 16.83
C ASN A 118 -8.58 4.72 16.07
N THR A 119 -7.91 5.71 16.66
CA THR A 119 -6.60 6.20 16.18
C THR A 119 -5.44 5.62 16.98
N ILE A 120 -5.68 5.18 18.22
CA ILE A 120 -4.64 4.67 19.13
C ILE A 120 -4.85 3.17 19.31
N HIS A 121 -3.78 2.39 19.13
CA HIS A 121 -3.79 0.98 19.45
C HIS A 121 -3.36 0.75 20.91
N SER A 122 -4.26 0.21 21.73
CA SER A 122 -4.01 -0.03 23.16
C SER A 122 -3.53 -1.46 23.46
N GLY A 123 -3.28 -2.29 22.46
CA GLY A 123 -3.02 -3.72 22.66
C GLY A 123 -4.28 -4.51 23.00
N LYS A 124 -4.11 -5.81 23.28
CA LYS A 124 -5.14 -6.60 23.96
C LYS A 124 -5.07 -6.24 25.44
N ASN A 125 -6.10 -5.58 25.94
CA ASN A 125 -6.32 -5.51 27.39
C ASN A 125 -6.58 -6.95 27.84
N SER A 126 -5.69 -7.48 28.68
CA SER A 126 -5.83 -8.80 29.30
C SER A 126 -6.99 -8.81 30.29
#